data_AF-A0A419K249-F1
#
_entry.id   AF-A0A419K249-F1
#
_cell.length_a   1.000
_cell.length_b   1.000
_cell.length_c   1.000
_cell.angle_alpha   90.00
_cell.angle_beta   90.00
_cell.angle_gamma   90.00
#
_symmetry.space_group_name_H-M   'P 1'
#
loop_
_entity.id
_entity.type
_entity.pdbx_description
1 polymer ?
#
loop_
_entity_poly.entity_id
_entity_poly.type
_entity_poly.pdbx_seq_one_letter_code
_entity_poly.pdbx_strand_id
1 'polypeptide(L)'
;MKSSLESGEPCVRHKCVKCCIETEMPLTEEDIRRISGLGYKVEEFSVRDGKKFRLKNKFGRCVFLTDEGCKIYAFRPEGCRL
;
A
#
# COMPACT_ATOMS: atom_id res chain seq x y z
N MET A 1 20.53 -11.63 -1.41
CA MET A 1 20.37 -10.42 -2.24
C MET A 1 18.90 -10.38 -2.66
N LYS A 2 18.15 -9.33 -2.30
CA LYS A 2 16.78 -9.19 -2.80
C LYS A 2 16.83 -8.83 -4.28
N SER A 3 15.97 -9.44 -5.08
CA SER A 3 15.92 -9.14 -6.51
C SER A 3 15.49 -7.67 -6.74
N SER A 4 15.87 -7.07 -7.87
CA SER A 4 15.46 -5.69 -8.23
C SER A 4 13.95 -5.47 -8.30
N LEU A 5 13.16 -6.55 -8.42
CA LEU A 5 11.71 -6.50 -8.39
C LEU A 5 11.18 -6.38 -6.95
N GLU A 6 11.74 -7.15 -6.01
CA GLU A 6 11.37 -7.08 -4.59
C GLU A 6 11.75 -5.75 -3.94
N SER A 7 12.83 -5.11 -4.39
CA SER A 7 13.20 -3.76 -3.94
C SER A 7 12.23 -2.70 -4.47
N GLY A 8 11.56 -2.98 -5.60
CA GLY A 8 10.69 -2.04 -6.30
C GLY A 8 11.46 -0.91 -6.98
N GLU A 9 12.75 -1.13 -7.28
CA GLU A 9 13.65 -0.15 -7.89
C GLU A 9 13.07 0.49 -9.17
N PRO A 10 12.43 -0.25 -10.11
CA PRO A 10 11.80 0.36 -11.28
C PRO A 10 10.68 1.33 -10.91
N CYS A 11 9.84 0.97 -9.92
CA CYS A 11 8.74 1.80 -9.48
C CYS A 11 9.21 3.10 -8.84
N VAL A 12 10.28 3.05 -8.03
CA VAL A 12 10.88 4.24 -7.42
C VAL A 12 11.52 5.13 -8.49
N ARG A 13 12.36 4.54 -9.35
CA ARG A 13 13.09 5.27 -10.40
C ARG A 13 12.16 6.00 -11.36
N HIS A 14 11.03 5.38 -11.71
CA HIS A 14 10.07 5.92 -12.68
C HIS A 14 8.83 6.54 -12.04
N LYS A 15 8.80 6.69 -10.70
CA LYS A 15 7.64 7.20 -9.95
C LYS A 15 6.32 6.52 -10.36
N CYS A 16 6.36 5.20 -10.51
CA CYS A 16 5.19 4.42 -10.92
C CYS A 16 4.12 4.44 -9.82
N VAL A 17 2.88 4.75 -10.21
CA VAL A 17 1.72 4.79 -9.31
C VAL A 17 0.58 3.88 -9.77
N LYS A 18 0.80 3.07 -10.81
CA LYS A 18 -0.26 2.31 -11.49
C LYS A 18 -1.04 1.39 -10.53
N CYS A 19 -0.36 0.71 -9.62
CA CYS A 19 -1.00 -0.18 -8.64
C CYS A 19 -1.76 0.56 -7.52
N CYS A 20 -1.58 1.87 -7.40
CA CYS A 20 -2.24 2.71 -6.40
C CYS A 20 -3.54 3.33 -6.93
N ILE A 21 -3.85 3.21 -8.23
CA ILE A 21 -5.09 3.72 -8.82
C ILE A 21 -6.15 2.63 -8.72
N GLU A 22 -7.32 2.98 -8.18
CA GLU A 22 -8.50 2.10 -8.00
C GLU A 22 -8.17 0.75 -7.35
N THR A 23 -7.20 0.76 -6.43
CA THR A 23 -6.64 -0.48 -5.89
C THR A 23 -7.65 -1.24 -5.03
N GLU A 24 -7.72 -2.56 -5.22
CA GLU A 24 -8.46 -3.47 -4.33
C GLU A 24 -7.52 -4.25 -3.40
N MET A 25 -6.29 -3.74 -3.20
CA MET A 25 -5.22 -4.41 -2.47
C MET A 25 -5.66 -4.98 -1.12
N PRO A 26 -5.73 -6.33 -0.98
CA PRO A 26 -6.05 -6.97 0.29
C PRO A 26 -4.96 -6.68 1.33
N LEU A 27 -5.37 -6.64 2.58
CA LEU A 27 -4.48 -6.48 3.73
C LEU A 27 -4.49 -7.76 4.56
N THR A 28 -3.31 -8.30 4.79
CA THR A 28 -3.10 -9.32 5.82
C THR A 28 -3.12 -8.69 7.21
N GLU A 29 -3.25 -9.50 8.26
CA GLU A 29 -3.10 -9.00 9.62
C GLU A 29 -1.71 -8.40 9.88
N GLU A 30 -0.67 -8.95 9.24
CA GLU A 30 0.68 -8.41 9.35
C GLU A 30 0.80 -7.05 8.69
N ASP A 31 0.15 -6.83 7.53
CA ASP A 31 0.09 -5.51 6.90
C ASP A 31 -0.59 -4.50 7.81
N ILE A 32 -1.71 -4.87 8.43
CA ILE A 32 -2.43 -4.01 9.38
C ILE A 32 -1.52 -3.68 10.57
N ARG A 33 -0.89 -4.68 11.21
CA ARG A 33 0.04 -4.45 12.32
C ARG A 33 1.19 -3.54 11.93
N ARG A 34 1.80 -3.77 10.77
CA ARG A 34 2.94 -2.98 10.26
C ARG A 34 2.57 -1.52 10.01
N ILE A 35 1.44 -1.28 9.34
CA ILE A 35 0.96 0.08 9.03
C ILE A 35 0.51 0.80 10.30
N SER A 36 -0.22 0.12 11.20
CA SER A 36 -0.61 0.70 12.49
C SER A 36 0.60 1.04 13.36
N GLY A 37 1.69 0.27 13.27
CA GLY A 37 2.97 0.56 13.92
C GLY A 37 3.62 1.88 13.47
N LEU A 38 3.20 2.46 12.33
CA LEU A 38 3.62 3.79 11.89
C LEU A 38 2.79 4.92 12.52
N GLY A 39 1.79 4.60 13.35
CA GLY A 39 0.91 5.56 14.02
C GLY A 39 -0.44 5.79 13.35
N TYR A 40 -0.76 5.05 12.28
CA TYR A 40 -2.07 5.13 11.63
C TYR A 40 -3.11 4.29 12.37
N LYS A 41 -4.34 4.78 12.48
CA LYS A 41 -5.47 3.97 12.95
C LYS A 41 -6.01 3.11 11.82
N VAL A 42 -6.49 1.91 12.14
CA VAL A 42 -6.92 0.92 11.13
C VAL A 42 -7.99 1.48 10.20
N GLU A 43 -8.90 2.31 10.72
CA GLU A 43 -10.03 2.89 9.99
C GLU A 43 -9.62 4.02 9.04
N GLU A 44 -8.42 4.59 9.23
CA GLU A 44 -7.87 5.64 8.38
C GLU A 44 -7.42 5.07 7.04
N PHE A 45 -6.87 3.85 7.05
CA PHE A 45 -6.24 3.27 5.86
C PHE A 45 -6.91 2.03 5.28
N SER A 46 -7.81 1.41 6.03
CA SER A 46 -8.47 0.18 5.57
C SER A 46 -9.99 0.35 5.47
N VAL A 47 -10.58 -0.51 4.65
CA VAL A 47 -12.02 -0.74 4.60
C VAL A 47 -12.26 -2.24 4.67
N ARG A 48 -13.36 -2.63 5.31
CA ARG A 48 -13.76 -4.03 5.39
C ARG A 48 -14.45 -4.44 4.09
N ASP A 49 -14.04 -5.57 3.54
CA ASP A 49 -14.61 -6.18 2.35
C ASP A 49 -14.98 -7.64 2.68
N GLY A 50 -16.26 -7.83 3.05
CA GLY A 50 -16.74 -9.07 3.65
C GLY A 50 -15.97 -9.42 4.94
N LYS A 51 -15.21 -10.52 4.89
CA LYS A 51 -14.38 -11.02 6.01
C LYS A 51 -12.95 -10.49 6.00
N LYS A 52 -12.52 -9.82 4.93
CA LYS A 52 -11.13 -9.36 4.74
C LYS A 52 -11.05 -7.84 4.86
N PHE A 53 -9.84 -7.32 5.03
CA PHE A 53 -9.55 -5.89 4.90
C PHE A 53 -8.87 -5.64 3.56
N ARG A 54 -9.07 -4.45 3.02
CA ARG A 54 -8.31 -3.93 1.89
C ARG A 54 -7.94 -2.47 2.09
N LEU A 55 -6.97 -1.98 1.32
CA LEU A 55 -6.64 -0.56 1.32
C LEU A 55 -7.85 0.28 0.92
N LYS A 56 -8.01 1.39 1.64
CA LYS A 56 -9.02 2.40 1.35
C LYS A 56 -8.59 3.26 0.16
N ASN A 57 -9.55 3.59 -0.69
CA ASN A 57 -9.37 4.60 -1.73
C ASN A 57 -10.02 5.93 -1.32
N LYS A 58 -9.40 7.05 -1.71
CA LYS A 58 -9.95 8.40 -1.68
C LYS A 58 -9.88 8.95 -3.10
N PHE A 59 -11.04 9.28 -3.69
CA PHE A 59 -11.15 9.75 -5.08
C PHE A 59 -10.46 8.80 -6.10
N GLY A 60 -10.71 7.50 -5.98
CA GLY A 60 -10.12 6.48 -6.88
C GLY A 60 -8.62 6.26 -6.70
N ARG A 61 -8.00 6.81 -5.65
CA ARG A 61 -6.57 6.66 -5.36
C ARG A 61 -6.36 6.02 -3.99
N CYS A 62 -5.37 5.16 -3.87
CA CYS A 62 -4.93 4.60 -2.59
C CYS A 62 -4.71 5.73 -1.58
N VAL A 63 -5.19 5.55 -0.36
CA VAL A 63 -5.05 6.53 0.75
C VAL A 63 -3.60 6.92 1.06
N PHE A 64 -2.64 6.11 0.66
CA PHE A 64 -1.21 6.37 0.83
C PHE A 64 -0.55 7.06 -0.38
N LEU A 65 -1.27 7.25 -1.49
CA LEU A 65 -0.74 7.91 -2.68
C LEU A 65 -0.73 9.43 -2.51
N THR A 66 0.44 10.05 -2.69
CA THR A 66 0.66 11.49 -2.75
C THR A 66 1.17 11.89 -4.15
N ASP A 67 1.46 13.17 -4.36
CA ASP A 67 2.09 13.66 -5.60
C ASP A 67 3.53 13.16 -5.77
N GLU A 68 4.17 12.73 -4.68
CA GLU A 68 5.51 12.16 -4.66
C GLU A 68 5.53 10.62 -4.76
N GLY A 69 4.35 9.98 -4.74
CA GLY A 69 4.20 8.53 -4.79
C GLY A 69 3.60 7.94 -3.51
N CYS A 70 3.87 6.68 -3.21
CA CYS A 70 3.32 6.04 -2.01
C CYS A 70 4.09 6.48 -0.75
N LYS A 71 3.43 7.20 0.17
CA LYS A 71 4.08 7.72 1.39
C LYS A 71 4.57 6.66 2.37
N ILE A 72 4.08 5.42 2.25
CA ILE A 72 4.54 4.27 3.05
C ILE A 72 5.32 3.26 2.21
N TYR A 73 5.98 3.67 1.12
CA TYR A 73 6.59 2.74 0.16
C TYR A 73 7.49 1.66 0.80
N ALA A 74 8.27 2.02 1.81
CA ALA A 74 9.14 1.08 2.55
C ALA A 74 8.36 0.05 3.40
N PHE A 75 7.15 0.39 3.82
CA PHE A 75 6.26 -0.42 4.67
C PHE A 75 5.00 -0.89 3.93
N ARG A 76 4.99 -0.73 2.60
CA ARG A 76 3.85 -1.06 1.72
C ARG A 76 3.36 -2.49 1.97
N PRO A 77 2.06 -2.78 1.80
CA PRO A 77 1.53 -4.14 1.99
C PRO A 77 2.28 -5.19 1.19
N GLU A 78 2.18 -6.45 1.61
CA GLU A 78 2.83 -7.56 0.91
C GLU A 78 2.49 -7.62 -0.58
N GLY A 79 1.21 -7.52 -0.93
CA GLY A 79 0.78 -7.51 -2.33
C GLY A 79 1.27 -6.30 -3.13
N CYS A 80 1.76 -5.24 -2.49
CA CYS A 80 2.39 -4.09 -3.17
C CYS A 80 3.90 -4.27 -3.39
N ARG A 81 4.50 -5.36 -2.91
CA ARG A 81 5.95 -5.66 -3.05
C ARG A 81 6.26 -6.58 -4.24
N LEU A 82 5.23 -7.15 -4.86
CA LEU A 82 5.31 -8.07 -6.01
C LEU A 82 5.47 -7.32 -7.33
#